data_AF-A0A839UDN5-F1
#
_entry.id   AF-A0A839UDN5-F1
#
_cell.length_a   1.000
_cell.length_b   1.000
_cell.length_c   1.000
_cell.angle_alpha   90.00
_cell.angle_beta   90.00
_cell.angle_gamma   90.00
#
_symmetry.space_group_name_H-M   'P 1'
#
loop_
_entity.id
_entity.type
_entity.pdbx_description
1 polymer ?
#
loop_
_entity_poly.entity_id
_entity_poly.type
_entity_poly.pdbx_seq_one_letter_code
_entity_poly.pdbx_strand_id
1 'polypeptide(L)' 'MLDLVIEAFKGLDITTSSVRLAQLNIKPGVTSDEGDGDDWPALRKQIMDADILILGTPGDLI' A
#
# COMPACT_ATOMS: atom_id res chain seq x y z
N MET A 1 10.65 -9.94 -0.50
CA MET A 1 11.48 -8.98 0.26
C MET A 1 10.64 -8.26 1.31
N LEU A 2 9.54 -7.58 0.96
CA LEU A 2 8.62 -6.99 1.93
C LEU A 2 8.12 -8.00 2.97
N ASP A 3 7.91 -9.25 2.57
CA ASP A 3 7.48 -10.32 3.50
C ASP A 3 8.48 -10.54 4.64
N LEU A 4 9.80 -10.41 4.40
CA LEU A 4 10.81 -10.55 5.46
C LEU A 4 10.72 -9.44 6.49
N VAL A 5 10.34 -8.23 6.06
CA VAL A 5 10.15 -7.08 6.96
C VAL A 5 8.91 -7.32 7.83
N ILE A 6 7.83 -7.84 7.25
CA ILE A 6 6.61 -8.21 7.98
C ILE A 6 6.91 -9.34 8.98
N GLU A 7 7.67 -10.35 8.58
CA GLU A 7 8.11 -11.43 9.47
C GLU A 7 8.97 -10.90 10.63
N ALA A 8 9.87 -9.94 10.40
CA ALA A 8 10.68 -9.33 11.44
C ALA A 8 9.86 -8.54 12.48
N PHE A 9 8.67 -8.09 12.08
CA PHE A 9 7.72 -7.42 12.95
C PHE A 9 6.84 -8.39 13.77
N LYS A 10 6.92 -9.70 13.52
CA LYS A 10 6.20 -10.69 14.34
C LYS A 10 6.70 -10.70 15.78
N GLY A 11 5.77 -10.78 16.71
CA GLY A 11 6.06 -10.78 18.16
C GLY A 11 6.21 -9.38 18.76
N LEU A 12 6.13 -8.34 17.93
CA LEU A 12 5.84 -6.98 18.39
C LEU A 12 4.32 -6.78 18.39
N ASP A 13 3.81 -5.94 19.29
CA ASP A 13 2.38 -5.60 19.38
C ASP A 13 1.97 -4.59 18.30
N ILE A 14 2.15 -4.98 17.03
CA ILE A 14 1.87 -4.15 15.86
C ILE A 14 1.04 -4.91 14.83
N THR A 15 0.13 -4.18 14.19
CA THR A 15 -0.70 -4.71 13.10
C THR A 15 -0.04 -4.38 11.77
N THR A 16 0.16 -5.39 10.92
CA THR A 16 0.78 -5.23 9.60
C THR A 16 -0.21 -5.57 8.49
N SER A 17 -0.22 -4.78 7.41
CA SER A 17 -0.96 -5.06 6.18
C SER A 17 -0.02 -4.92 4.98
N SER A 18 -0.20 -5.74 3.94
CA SER A 18 0.54 -5.64 2.69
C SER A 18 -0.41 -5.60 1.50
N VAL A 19 -0.16 -4.66 0.59
CA VAL A 19 -0.99 -4.45 -0.61
C VAL A 19 -0.07 -4.31 -1.83
N ARG A 20 -0.40 -5.04 -2.89
CA ARG A 20 0.28 -4.92 -4.18
C ARG A 20 -0.49 -3.95 -5.08
N LEU A 21 0.02 -2.75 -5.27
CA LEU A 21 -0.64 -1.70 -6.06
C LEU A 21 -1.02 -2.15 -7.48
N ALA A 22 -0.21 -3.01 -8.12
CA ALA A 22 -0.49 -3.53 -9.45
C ALA A 22 -1.74 -4.44 -9.55
N GLN A 23 -2.34 -4.83 -8.42
CA GLN A 23 -3.59 -5.60 -8.38
C GLN A 23 -4.81 -4.71 -8.15
N LEU A 24 -4.61 -3.42 -7.91
CA LEU A 24 -5.67 -2.44 -7.70
C LEU A 24 -5.94 -1.67 -9.00
N ASN A 25 -7.21 -1.33 -9.22
CA ASN A 25 -7.60 -0.43 -10.29
C ASN A 25 -7.43 1.02 -9.82
N ILE A 26 -6.21 1.54 -9.90
CA ILE A 26 -5.89 2.93 -9.56
C ILE A 26 -5.91 3.75 -10.84
N LYS A 27 -6.88 4.66 -10.95
CA LYS A 27 -7.00 5.52 -12.13
C LYS A 27 -5.91 6.60 -12.13
N PRO A 28 -5.38 6.98 -13.30
CA PRO A 28 -4.44 8.08 -13.40
C PRO A 28 -5.15 9.40 -13.15
N GLY A 29 -4.63 10.21 -12.23
CA GLY A 29 -5.22 11.49 -11.88
C GLY A 29 -4.48 12.17 -10.72
N VAL A 30 -4.96 13.36 -10.36
CA VAL A 30 -4.40 14.16 -9.24
C VAL A 30 -5.43 14.42 -8.16
N THR A 31 -6.67 13.96 -8.35
CA THR A 31 -7.72 14.09 -7.35
C THR A 31 -7.74 12.87 -6.43
N SER A 32 -8.44 12.97 -5.30
CA SER A 32 -8.49 11.87 -4.32
C SER A 32 -9.51 10.78 -4.68
N ASP A 33 -10.30 10.97 -5.74
CA ASP A 33 -11.35 10.06 -6.20
C ASP A 33 -11.61 10.33 -7.69
N GLU A 34 -11.17 9.43 -8.56
CA GLU A 34 -11.36 9.52 -10.01
C GLU A 34 -12.67 8.81 -10.47
N GLY A 35 -13.60 8.60 -9.54
CA GLY A 35 -14.96 8.08 -9.76
C GLY A 35 -15.07 6.55 -9.77
N ASP A 36 -16.28 6.04 -10.03
CA ASP A 36 -16.65 4.63 -9.89
C ASP A 36 -15.61 3.62 -10.37
N GLY A 37 -15.25 2.69 -9.47
CA GLY A 37 -14.29 1.62 -9.70
C GLY A 37 -12.83 1.99 -9.44
N ASP A 38 -12.53 3.18 -8.91
CA ASP A 38 -11.19 3.53 -8.44
C ASP A 38 -10.93 2.99 -7.02
N ASP A 39 -9.87 2.21 -6.86
CA ASP A 39 -9.47 1.66 -5.56
C ASP A 39 -8.66 2.65 -4.71
N TRP A 40 -8.26 3.79 -5.29
CA TRP A 40 -7.45 4.80 -4.63
C TRP A 40 -8.07 5.35 -3.33
N PRO A 41 -9.37 5.70 -3.23
CA PRO A 41 -9.93 6.24 -1.99
C PRO A 41 -9.81 5.26 -0.80
N ALA A 42 -10.04 3.97 -1.04
CA ALA A 42 -9.96 2.93 -0.02
C ALA A 42 -8.50 2.66 0.40
N LEU A 43 -7.59 2.59 -0.57
CA LEU A 43 -6.16 2.46 -0.29
C LEU A 43 -5.62 3.70 0.46
N ARG A 44 -5.99 4.90 0.03
CA ARG A 44 -5.60 6.16 0.64
C ARG A 44 -6.05 6.22 2.10
N LYS A 45 -7.25 5.73 2.42
CA LYS A 45 -7.71 5.63 3.80
C LYS A 45 -6.79 4.73 4.64
N GLN A 46 -6.44 3.54 4.14
CA GLN A 46 -5.52 2.64 4.84
C GLN A 46 -4.14 3.28 5.07
N ILE A 47 -3.64 4.04 4.09
CA ILE A 47 -2.38 4.78 4.21
C ILE A 47 -2.48 5.85 5.31
N MET A 48 -3.59 6.58 5.36
CA MET A 48 -3.81 7.63 6.36
C MET A 48 -4.03 7.09 7.78
N ASP A 49 -4.63 5.89 7.89
CA ASP A 49 -4.87 5.22 9.17
C ASP A 49 -3.61 4.51 9.71
N ALA A 50 -2.57 4.34 8.89
CA ALA A 50 -1.33 3.66 9.27
C ALA A 50 -0.32 4.61 9.93
N ASP A 51 0.30 4.17 11.03
CA ASP A 51 1.38 4.91 11.69
C ASP A 51 2.71 4.86 10.91
N ILE A 52 2.94 3.77 10.18
CA ILE A 52 4.19 3.51 9.44
C ILE A 52 3.85 3.00 8.04
N LEU A 53 4.32 3.71 7.01
CA LEU A 53 4.19 3.32 5.61
C LEU A 53 5.53 2.80 5.06
N ILE A 54 5.52 1.59 4.50
CA ILE A 54 6.69 0.99 3.83
C ILE A 54 6.37 0.81 2.35
N LEU A 55 7.16 1.46 1.49
CA LEU A 55 7.06 1.35 0.04
C LEU A 55 8.12 0.38 -0.49
N GLY A 56 7.69 -0.74 -1.06
CA GLY A 56 8.57 -1.66 -1.79
C GLY A 56 8.27 -1.60 -3.27
N THR A 57 9.10 -0.89 -4.03
CA THR A 57 9.04 -0.88 -5.49
C THR A 57 9.93 -2.01 -6.05
N PRO A 58 9.53 -2.68 -7.15
CA PRO A 58 10.44 -3.58 -7.86
C PRO A 58 11.72 -2.83 -8.23
N GLY A 59 12.87 -3.38 -7.85
CA GLY A 59 14.16 -2.88 -8.30
C GLY A 59 14.51 -3.50 -9.64
N ASP A 60 14.03 -2.89 -10.71
CA ASP A 60 14.68 -2.94 -12.03
C ASP A 60 14.28 -1.67 -12.78
N LEU A 61 15.01 -0.58 -12.50
CA LEU A 61 15.05 0.58 -13.36
C LEU A 61 16.21 0.31 -14.32
N ILE A 62 15.86 -0.07 -15.54
CA ILE A 62 16.74 0.13 -16.71
C ILE A 62 17.28 1.56 -16.75
#